data_AF-A0A6I7N0P7-F1
#
_entry.id   AF-A0A6I7N0P7-F1
#
_cell.length_a   1.000
_cell.length_b   1.000
_cell.length_c   1.000
_cell.angle_alpha   90.00
_cell.angle_beta   90.00
_cell.angle_gamma   90.00
#
_symmetry.space_group_name_H-M   'P 1'
#
loop_
_entity.id
_entity.type
_entity.pdbx_description
1 polymer ?
#
loop_
_entity_poly.entity_id
_entity_poly.type
_entity_poly.pdbx_seq_one_letter_code
_entity_poly.pdbx_strand_id
1 'polypeptide(L)'
;MIPATPISTKNKLESQELFKISRFKPLIKKTKPHKHEGYFELIFIAEGEGFHWIETESYQVQTPDFYFLKPGQLHFWQFTAIPKGYVMMFKEEFVDAV
;
A
#
# COMPACT_ATOMS: atom_id res chain seq x y z
N MET A 1 -30.97 -3.76 3.28
CA MET A 1 -29.91 -2.93 2.69
C MET A 1 -28.74 -2.93 3.65
N ILE A 2 -27.60 -3.51 3.27
CA ILE A 2 -26.36 -3.45 4.08
C ILE A 2 -25.79 -2.05 3.87
N PRO A 3 -25.59 -1.22 4.92
CA PRO A 3 -24.99 0.09 4.73
C PRO A 3 -23.56 -0.08 4.23
N ALA A 4 -23.26 0.47 3.04
CA ALA A 4 -21.90 0.55 2.53
C ALA A 4 -21.10 1.38 3.53
N THR A 5 -20.17 0.75 4.24
CA THR A 5 -19.29 1.46 5.18
C THR A 5 -18.40 2.39 4.36
N PRO A 6 -18.30 3.69 4.70
CA PRO A 6 -17.47 4.62 3.95
C PRO A 6 -16.00 4.18 3.99
N ILE A 7 -15.40 4.06 2.81
CA ILE A 7 -13.99 3.69 2.64
C ILE A 7 -13.14 4.89 3.07
N SER A 8 -12.13 4.65 3.92
CA SER A 8 -11.24 5.71 4.39
C SER A 8 -10.18 6.05 3.34
N THR A 9 -10.00 7.34 3.05
CA THR A 9 -8.82 7.86 2.36
C THR A 9 -7.77 8.28 3.38
N LYS A 10 -6.51 7.92 3.15
CA LYS A 10 -5.37 8.30 4.00
C LYS A 10 -4.34 9.06 3.18
N ASN A 11 -3.61 9.96 3.82
CA ASN A 11 -2.41 10.57 3.27
C ASN A 11 -1.25 10.37 4.26
N LYS A 12 -0.08 9.96 3.77
CA LYS A 12 1.13 9.73 4.56
C LYS A 12 2.35 10.50 4.05
N LEU A 13 2.16 11.33 3.02
CA LEU A 13 3.17 12.16 2.38
C LEU A 13 2.81 13.62 2.66
N GLU A 14 3.72 14.37 3.27
CA GLU A 14 3.46 15.78 3.58
C GLU A 14 3.39 16.63 2.30
N SER A 15 2.75 17.80 2.37
CA SER A 15 2.45 18.60 1.17
C SER A 15 3.69 18.98 0.34
N GLN A 16 4.83 19.21 0.98
CA GLN A 16 6.11 19.59 0.35
C GLN A 16 7.01 18.40 0.00
N GLU A 17 6.70 17.19 0.47
CA GLU A 17 7.47 15.99 0.15
C GLU A 17 7.06 15.46 -1.24
N LEU A 18 8.04 15.17 -2.10
CA LEU A 18 7.81 14.53 -3.42
C LEU A 18 7.79 13.00 -3.32
N PHE A 19 8.57 12.44 -2.39
CA PHE A 19 8.56 11.01 -2.09
C PHE A 19 8.96 10.74 -0.64
N LYS A 20 8.63 9.53 -0.18
CA LYS A 20 9.00 9.02 1.14
C LYS A 20 9.08 7.50 1.11
N ILE A 21 10.10 6.95 1.74
CA ILE A 21 10.27 5.50 1.91
C ILE A 21 10.07 5.16 3.39
N SER A 22 9.21 4.18 3.66
CA SER A 22 8.92 3.69 5.01
C SER A 22 9.07 2.19 5.08
N ARG A 23 9.59 1.68 6.20
CA ARG A 23 9.61 0.24 6.50
C ARG A 23 8.22 -0.25 6.87
N PHE A 24 7.92 -1.50 6.55
CA PHE A 24 6.76 -2.18 7.14
C PHE A 24 6.94 -2.29 8.66
N LYS A 25 5.85 -2.08 9.38
CA LYS A 25 5.83 -2.36 10.83
C LYS A 25 5.93 -3.88 11.00
N PRO A 26 6.82 -4.40 11.86
CA PRO A 26 7.06 -5.84 12.02
C PRO A 26 5.95 -6.48 12.87
N LEU A 27 4.71 -6.45 12.37
CA LEU A 27 3.54 -7.01 13.03
C LEU A 27 2.59 -7.62 12.00
N ILE A 28 2.00 -8.75 12.36
CA ILE A 28 0.96 -9.39 11.55
C ILE A 28 -0.27 -8.47 11.58
N LYS A 29 -0.56 -7.81 10.46
CA LYS A 29 -1.62 -6.81 10.37
C LYS A 29 -2.65 -7.19 9.32
N LYS A 30 -3.92 -7.11 9.71
CA LYS A 30 -5.04 -6.97 8.79
C LYS A 30 -5.44 -5.50 8.75
N THR A 31 -5.32 -4.86 7.59
CA THR A 31 -5.77 -3.47 7.44
C THR A 31 -7.22 -3.43 6.96
N LYS A 32 -7.95 -2.38 7.32
CA LYS A 32 -9.24 -2.09 6.68
C LYS A 32 -9.01 -1.64 5.22
N PRO A 33 -9.95 -1.89 4.29
CA PRO A 33 -9.91 -1.31 2.95
C PRO A 33 -9.72 0.21 3.00
N HIS A 34 -8.75 0.71 2.24
CA HIS A 34 -8.44 2.13 2.18
C HIS A 34 -7.84 2.54 0.84
N LYS A 35 -7.80 3.86 0.62
CA LYS A 35 -7.25 4.49 -0.58
C LYS A 35 -6.23 5.57 -0.21
N HIS A 36 -5.40 5.91 -1.18
CA HIS A 36 -4.42 6.98 -1.12
C HIS A 36 -4.55 7.82 -2.41
N GLU A 37 -5.17 9.00 -2.36
CA GLU A 37 -5.57 9.76 -3.57
C GLU A 37 -4.46 10.65 -4.16
N GLY A 38 -3.36 10.88 -3.44
CA GLY A 38 -2.40 11.95 -3.78
C GLY A 38 -0.99 11.48 -4.19
N TYR A 39 -0.75 10.18 -4.32
CA TYR A 39 0.56 9.62 -4.66
C TYR A 39 0.44 8.17 -5.12
N PHE A 40 1.47 7.70 -5.82
CA PHE A 40 1.70 6.31 -6.15
C PHE A 40 2.36 5.58 -4.98
N GLU A 41 2.18 4.26 -4.90
CA GLU A 41 2.94 3.40 -3.99
C GLU A 41 3.70 2.34 -4.78
N LEU A 42 5.01 2.24 -4.56
CA LEU A 42 5.83 1.08 -4.91
C LEU A 42 6.14 0.32 -3.63
N ILE A 43 5.67 -0.91 -3.55
CA ILE A 43 5.75 -1.74 -2.35
C ILE A 43 6.66 -2.91 -2.65
N PHE A 44 7.67 -3.11 -1.80
CA PHE A 44 8.53 -4.27 -1.82
C PHE A 44 8.32 -5.10 -0.57
N ILE A 45 8.01 -6.39 -0.72
CA ILE A 45 7.93 -7.35 0.38
C ILE A 45 9.09 -8.35 0.23
N ALA A 46 10.04 -8.29 1.16
CA ALA A 46 11.20 -9.17 1.18
C ALA A 46 10.89 -10.51 1.86
N GLU A 47 10.09 -10.48 2.93
CA GLU A 47 9.63 -11.66 3.68
C GLU A 47 8.20 -11.42 4.16
N GLY A 48 7.40 -12.49 4.27
CA GLY A 48 6.02 -12.43 4.74
C GLY A 48 5.12 -13.39 3.99
N GLU A 49 3.90 -13.54 4.50
CA GLU A 49 2.85 -14.40 3.94
C GLU A 49 1.49 -13.74 4.16
N GLY A 50 0.51 -14.11 3.35
CA GLY A 50 -0.88 -13.67 3.43
C GLY A 50 -1.38 -13.19 2.08
N PHE A 51 -2.25 -12.18 2.10
CA PHE A 51 -2.88 -11.66 0.89
C PHE A 51 -2.81 -10.13 0.82
N HIS A 52 -2.55 -9.61 -0.37
CA HIS A 52 -2.78 -8.22 -0.75
C HIS A 52 -4.03 -8.16 -1.62
N TRP A 53 -5.05 -7.43 -1.18
CA TRP A 53 -6.19 -7.11 -2.04
C TRP A 53 -5.97 -5.77 -2.69
N ILE A 54 -6.16 -5.71 -4.01
CA ILE A 54 -6.14 -4.48 -4.81
C ILE A 54 -7.41 -4.48 -5.65
N GLU A 55 -8.23 -3.45 -5.49
CA GLU A 55 -9.59 -3.37 -6.02
C GLU A 55 -10.43 -4.61 -5.64
N THR A 56 -10.72 -5.48 -6.60
CA THR A 56 -11.52 -6.69 -6.42
C THR A 56 -10.69 -7.98 -6.47
N GLU A 57 -9.39 -7.88 -6.71
CA GLU A 57 -8.50 -9.03 -6.85
C GLU A 57 -7.67 -9.27 -5.60
N SER A 58 -7.44 -10.54 -5.29
CA SER A 58 -6.59 -10.99 -4.20
C SER A 58 -5.30 -11.58 -4.74
N TYR A 59 -4.17 -11.05 -4.30
CA TYR A 59 -2.85 -11.55 -4.61
C TYR A 59 -2.29 -12.26 -3.38
N GLN A 60 -1.91 -13.53 -3.53
CA GLN A 60 -1.15 -14.22 -2.49
C GLN A 60 0.26 -13.65 -2.47
N VAL A 61 0.75 -13.30 -1.27
CA VAL A 61 2.10 -12.76 -1.10
C VAL A 61 3.11 -13.87 -1.34
N GLN A 62 3.86 -13.79 -2.45
CA GLN A 62 4.91 -14.75 -2.83
C GLN A 62 6.28 -14.08 -2.77
N THR A 63 6.94 -14.13 -1.61
CA THR A 63 8.17 -13.35 -1.39
C THR A 63 9.41 -13.94 -2.08
N PRO A 64 10.32 -13.08 -2.60
CA PRO A 64 10.23 -11.62 -2.64
C PRO A 64 9.24 -11.12 -3.71
N ASP A 65 8.51 -10.05 -3.41
CA ASP A 65 7.41 -9.56 -4.25
C ASP A 65 7.36 -8.03 -4.37
N PHE A 66 6.80 -7.53 -5.47
CA PHE A 66 6.59 -6.10 -5.73
C PHE A 66 5.15 -5.79 -6.12
N TYR A 67 4.61 -4.71 -5.59
CA TYR A 67 3.30 -4.18 -5.96
C TYR A 67 3.41 -2.71 -6.34
N PHE A 68 2.66 -2.30 -7.35
CA PHE A 68 2.56 -0.91 -7.77
C PHE A 68 1.10 -0.44 -7.73
N LEU A 69 0.84 0.63 -6.98
CA LEU A 69 -0.50 1.19 -6.83
C LEU A 69 -0.53 2.64 -7.31
N LYS A 70 -1.55 2.96 -8.09
CA LYS A 70 -1.91 4.30 -8.54
C LYS A 70 -2.69 5.05 -7.47
N PRO A 71 -2.68 6.40 -7.51
CA PRO A 71 -3.55 7.21 -6.68
C PRO A 71 -5.02 6.76 -6.79
N GLY A 72 -5.69 6.67 -5.64
CA GLY A 72 -7.10 6.32 -5.51
C GLY A 72 -7.44 4.82 -5.58
N GLN A 73 -6.44 3.95 -5.80
CA GLN A 73 -6.68 2.51 -5.79
C GLN A 73 -7.02 2.00 -4.39
N LEU A 74 -8.11 1.21 -4.31
CA LEU A 74 -8.51 0.54 -3.09
C LEU A 74 -7.56 -0.62 -2.80
N HIS A 75 -7.04 -0.69 -1.58
CA HIS A 75 -6.26 -1.86 -1.18
C HIS A 75 -6.38 -2.18 0.31
N PHE A 76 -6.02 -3.42 0.67
CA PHE A 76 -5.78 -3.80 2.05
C PHE A 76 -4.94 -5.08 2.16
N TRP A 77 -4.23 -5.19 3.28
CA TRP A 77 -3.44 -6.35 3.65
C TRP A 77 -4.19 -7.29 4.57
N GLN A 78 -3.99 -8.57 4.37
CA GLN A 78 -4.34 -9.65 5.29
C GLN A 78 -3.11 -10.54 5.52
N PHE A 79 -2.07 -9.98 6.16
CA PHE A 79 -0.87 -10.74 6.47
C PHE A 79 -1.16 -11.88 7.47
N THR A 80 -0.46 -12.99 7.30
CA THR A 80 -0.45 -14.17 8.18
C THR A 80 0.92 -14.44 8.80
N ALA A 81 1.98 -13.81 8.29
CA ALA A 81 3.32 -13.77 8.88
C ALA A 81 3.81 -12.33 9.04
N ILE A 82 4.87 -12.11 9.83
CA ILE A 82 5.45 -10.77 10.03
C ILE A 82 6.05 -10.28 8.71
N PRO A 83 5.54 -9.19 8.11
CA PRO A 83 6.09 -8.70 6.86
C PRO A 83 7.40 -7.95 7.11
N LYS A 84 8.37 -8.13 6.21
CA LYS A 84 9.56 -7.28 6.08
C LYS A 84 9.60 -6.69 4.68
N GLY A 85 9.95 -5.42 4.59
CA GLY A 85 9.99 -4.72 3.31
C GLY A 85 9.84 -3.22 3.46
N TYR A 86 9.56 -2.57 2.34
CA TYR A 86 9.49 -1.12 2.22
C TYR A 86 8.27 -0.73 1.40
N VAL A 87 7.71 0.43 1.71
CA VAL A 87 6.78 1.15 0.83
C VAL A 87 7.41 2.48 0.49
N MET A 88 7.56 2.74 -0.80
CA MET A 88 7.87 4.04 -1.34
C MET A 88 6.57 4.69 -1.79
N MET A 89 6.22 5.83 -1.21
CA MET A 89 5.15 6.68 -1.71
C MET A 89 5.79 7.83 -2.49
N PHE A 90 5.28 8.16 -3.66
CA PHE A 90 5.82 9.25 -4.48
C PHE A 90 4.76 9.90 -5.35
N LYS A 91 4.89 11.20 -5.58
CA LYS A 91 4.03 11.94 -6.51
C LYS A 91 4.60 11.84 -7.93
N GLU A 92 3.78 12.16 -8.93
CA GLU A 92 4.19 12.11 -10.34
C GLU A 92 5.42 13.01 -10.61
N GLU A 93 5.46 14.18 -9.97
CA GLU A 93 6.54 15.16 -10.12
C GLU A 93 7.91 14.64 -9.64
N PHE A 94 7.95 13.56 -8.86
CA PHE A 94 9.20 12.90 -8.50
C PHE A 94 9.87 12.21 -9.70
N VAL A 95 9.06 11.65 -10.60
CA VAL A 95 9.55 10.88 -11.76
C VAL A 95 9.86 11.80 -12.93
N ASP A 96 9.10 12.88 -13.10
CA ASP A 96 9.32 13.88 -14.17
C ASP A 96 10.64 14.66 -14.02
N ALA A 97 11.29 14.58 -12.85
CA ALA A 97 12.58 15.20 -12.59
C ALA A 97 13.79 14.36 -13.04
N VAL A 98 13.57 13.19 -13.66
CA VAL A 98 14.61 12.28 -14.19
C VAL A 98 14.73 12.36 -15.70
#